data_AF-A0A3C1FHW4-F1
#
_entry.id   AF-A0A3C1FHW4-F1
#
_cell.length_a   1.000
_cell.length_b   1.000
_cell.length_c   1.000
_cell.angle_alpha   90.00
_cell.angle_beta   90.00
_cell.angle_gamma   90.00
#
_symmetry.space_group_name_H-M   'P 1'
#
loop_
_entity.id
_entity.type
_entity.pdbx_description
1 polymer ?
#
loop_
_entity_poly.entity_id
_entity_poly.type
_entity_poly.pdbx_seq_one_letter_code
_entity_poly.pdbx_strand_id
1 'polypeptide(L)'
;MTALAPETRLPVSQRKIRHPFELDPTMCFYSPQANLDALKHPRVAAWLEFITTGWTPPVVPGATTRLALLLPCTKYKPYVTSREHRGINAALLADGWRPVNREPLPPGLSAILEPEESEDLLQVGPLQRDGVVLDRFVISEPLALVPYPESMYHAGAQSPATSYDDPGLFESRGTSVSPERSDCSARMAADGSWRWGPAEREAYVAMHNAMSSHLVTALGRLAPDYAAITAWVSPGLTHRSFLADAALRADEGLPTTRKGSAGVLRLRGVLDALPGAVQVLPTRDQISAAQDALSQRLAATGRPSGTGSVRSVFARGDGHDTPLGLPELLEHLLAALNQAATNA
;
A
#
# COMPACT_ATOMS: atom_id res chain seq x y z
N MET A 1 -18.36 11.02 24.28
CA MET A 1 -18.33 10.54 22.87
C MET A 1 -17.52 11.45 21.95
N THR A 2 -16.71 12.39 22.48
CA THR A 2 -15.93 13.39 21.73
C THR A 2 -14.69 12.84 21.01
N ALA A 3 -14.19 11.65 21.36
CA ALA A 3 -12.89 11.16 20.90
C ALA A 3 -12.80 10.78 19.40
N LEU A 4 -13.92 10.60 18.71
CA LEU A 4 -13.97 10.18 17.31
C LEU A 4 -14.46 11.27 16.36
N ALA A 5 -14.64 12.50 16.83
CA ALA A 5 -15.00 13.60 15.94
C ALA A 5 -13.79 13.99 15.05
N PRO A 6 -14.01 14.43 13.78
CA PRO A 6 -12.92 14.80 12.86
C PRO A 6 -11.90 15.78 13.46
N GLU A 7 -12.35 16.81 14.16
CA GLU A 7 -11.53 17.82 14.83
C GLU A 7 -10.59 17.24 15.90
N THR A 8 -11.00 16.16 16.55
CA THR A 8 -10.19 15.48 17.57
C THR A 8 -9.14 14.55 16.94
N ARG A 9 -9.40 14.06 15.71
CA ARG A 9 -8.49 13.18 14.96
C ARG A 9 -7.45 13.96 14.16
N LEU A 10 -7.79 15.16 13.70
CA LEU A 10 -6.96 15.98 12.82
C LEU A 10 -5.51 16.18 13.32
N PRO A 11 -5.23 16.47 14.60
CA PRO A 11 -3.84 16.61 15.07
C PRO A 11 -3.02 15.32 14.94
N VAL A 12 -3.66 14.15 15.06
CA VAL A 12 -3.01 12.85 14.84
C VAL A 12 -2.70 12.67 13.35
N SER A 13 -3.63 13.04 12.48
CA SER A 13 -3.49 12.96 11.03
C SER A 13 -2.39 13.87 10.51
N GLN A 14 -2.29 15.10 11.01
CA GLN A 14 -1.24 16.04 10.63
C GLN A 14 0.16 15.50 10.94
N ARG A 15 0.34 14.80 12.08
CA ARG A 15 1.63 14.18 12.44
C ARG A 15 2.06 13.04 11.51
N LYS A 16 1.16 12.50 10.69
CA LYS A 16 1.48 11.46 9.70
C LYS A 16 2.11 12.03 8.43
N ILE A 17 1.87 13.31 8.16
CA ILE A 17 2.43 14.01 7.00
C ILE A 17 3.76 14.64 7.43
N ARG A 18 4.84 14.24 6.77
CA ARG A 18 6.19 14.72 7.05
C ARG A 18 6.42 16.05 6.35
N HIS A 19 7.08 16.97 7.05
CA HIS A 19 7.59 18.20 6.46
C HIS A 19 8.45 17.90 5.21
N PRO A 20 8.39 18.71 4.13
CA PRO A 20 7.67 19.99 3.99
C PRO A 20 6.20 19.87 3.57
N PHE A 21 5.64 18.68 3.54
CA PHE A 21 4.27 18.45 3.07
C PHE A 21 3.24 18.75 4.16
N GLU A 22 2.04 19.13 3.72
CA GLU A 22 0.93 19.46 4.62
C GLU A 22 -0.29 18.56 4.37
N LEU A 23 -1.01 18.26 5.44
CA LEU A 23 -2.30 17.59 5.33
C LEU A 23 -3.34 18.55 4.76
N ASP A 24 -4.02 18.15 3.70
CA ASP A 24 -5.22 18.82 3.23
C ASP A 24 -6.38 18.45 4.19
N PRO A 25 -6.93 19.41 4.95
CA PRO A 25 -7.96 19.12 5.95
C PRO A 25 -9.25 18.59 5.32
N THR A 26 -9.46 18.76 4.02
CA THR A 26 -10.61 18.22 3.29
C THR A 26 -10.40 16.75 2.89
N MET A 27 -9.17 16.24 2.95
CA MET A 27 -8.79 14.88 2.56
C MET A 27 -8.51 13.98 3.79
N CYS A 28 -9.46 13.93 4.71
CA CYS A 28 -9.41 13.12 5.92
C CYS A 28 -10.55 12.09 5.93
N PHE A 29 -10.25 10.82 5.63
CA PHE A 29 -11.26 9.80 5.32
C PHE A 29 -11.35 8.75 6.44
N TYR A 30 -12.00 9.09 7.54
CA TYR A 30 -11.92 8.29 8.77
C TYR A 30 -12.87 7.07 8.86
N SER A 31 -13.69 6.83 7.85
CA SER A 31 -14.69 5.73 7.82
C SER A 31 -14.93 5.24 6.38
N PRO A 32 -15.50 4.02 6.19
CA PRO A 32 -15.85 3.53 4.86
C PRO A 32 -16.74 4.49 4.05
N GLN A 33 -17.72 5.13 4.69
CA GLN A 33 -18.56 6.13 4.05
C GLN A 33 -17.76 7.36 3.62
N ALA A 34 -16.89 7.90 4.49
CA ALA A 34 -16.03 9.03 4.14
C ALA A 34 -15.07 8.70 2.97
N ASN A 35 -14.60 7.46 2.91
CA ASN A 35 -13.79 6.95 1.80
C ASN A 35 -14.58 6.86 0.49
N LEU A 36 -15.83 6.40 0.55
CA LEU A 36 -16.70 6.39 -0.62
C LEU A 36 -17.02 7.82 -1.10
N ASP A 37 -17.26 8.75 -0.18
CA ASP A 37 -17.44 10.17 -0.49
C ASP A 37 -16.18 10.77 -1.14
N ALA A 38 -14.99 10.31 -0.74
CA ALA A 38 -13.71 10.76 -1.28
C ALA A 38 -13.57 10.55 -2.79
N LEU A 39 -14.25 9.56 -3.38
CA LEU A 39 -14.26 9.36 -4.83
C LEU A 39 -14.79 10.57 -5.61
N LYS A 40 -15.61 11.41 -4.96
CA LYS A 40 -16.17 12.65 -5.54
C LYS A 40 -15.31 13.87 -5.22
N HIS A 41 -14.29 13.75 -4.38
CA HIS A 41 -13.41 14.86 -4.04
C HIS A 41 -12.62 15.29 -5.29
N PRO A 42 -12.57 16.59 -5.65
CA PRO A 42 -11.98 17.03 -6.92
C PRO A 42 -10.55 16.54 -7.15
N ARG A 43 -9.70 16.57 -6.12
CA ARG A 43 -8.31 16.08 -6.21
C ARG A 43 -8.22 14.55 -6.38
N VAL A 44 -9.16 13.80 -5.81
CA VAL A 44 -9.19 12.33 -5.93
C VAL A 44 -9.75 11.94 -7.30
N ALA A 45 -10.85 12.54 -7.73
CA ALA A 45 -11.45 12.30 -9.04
C ALA A 45 -10.45 12.61 -10.18
N ALA A 46 -9.78 13.77 -10.11
CA ALA A 46 -8.74 14.14 -11.07
C ALA A 46 -7.56 13.16 -11.06
N TRP A 47 -7.15 12.68 -9.88
CA TRP A 47 -6.10 11.66 -9.77
C TRP A 47 -6.51 10.32 -10.40
N LEU A 48 -7.73 9.86 -10.13
CA LEU A 48 -8.27 8.62 -10.67
C LEU A 48 -8.39 8.69 -12.20
N GLU A 49 -8.79 9.82 -12.76
CA GLU A 49 -8.76 10.07 -14.21
C GLU A 49 -7.33 10.04 -14.75
N PHE A 50 -6.40 10.75 -14.10
CA PHE A 50 -4.99 10.79 -14.49
C PHE A 50 -4.36 9.40 -14.53
N ILE A 51 -4.53 8.57 -13.49
CA ILE A 51 -3.88 7.27 -13.46
C ILE A 51 -4.49 6.27 -14.44
N THR A 52 -5.81 6.35 -14.66
CA THR A 52 -6.50 5.44 -15.58
C THR A 52 -6.29 5.79 -17.05
N THR A 53 -6.01 7.06 -17.38
CA THR A 53 -5.95 7.53 -18.77
C THR A 53 -4.65 8.22 -19.17
N GLY A 54 -4.00 8.95 -18.27
CA GLY A 54 -2.98 9.93 -18.59
C GLY A 54 -1.54 9.54 -18.24
N TRP A 55 -1.32 8.78 -17.16
CA TRP A 55 0.05 8.45 -16.74
C TRP A 55 0.73 7.46 -17.70
N THR A 56 1.99 7.68 -18.05
CA THR A 56 2.81 6.73 -18.84
C THR A 56 4.17 6.54 -18.18
N PRO A 57 4.78 5.34 -18.28
CA PRO A 57 6.10 5.10 -17.73
C PRO A 57 7.14 6.08 -18.29
N PRO A 58 8.00 6.69 -17.45
CA PRO A 58 9.02 7.61 -17.92
C PRO A 58 10.06 6.89 -18.77
N VAL A 59 10.56 7.55 -19.82
CA VAL A 59 11.62 7.01 -20.66
C VAL A 59 12.93 6.91 -19.86
N VAL A 60 13.56 5.74 -19.92
CA VAL A 60 14.88 5.48 -19.32
C VAL A 60 15.84 5.04 -20.43
N PRO A 61 16.87 5.83 -20.76
CA PRO A 61 17.83 5.48 -21.80
C PRO A 61 18.53 4.14 -21.54
N GLY A 62 18.65 3.31 -22.57
CA GLY A 62 19.31 2.00 -22.48
C GLY A 62 18.50 0.92 -21.76
N ALA A 63 17.23 1.17 -21.43
CA ALA A 63 16.32 0.16 -20.90
C ALA A 63 15.91 -0.83 -22.01
N THR A 64 16.14 -2.12 -21.78
CA THR A 64 15.67 -3.21 -22.65
C THR A 64 14.40 -3.87 -22.14
N THR A 65 14.24 -3.87 -20.81
CA THR A 65 13.17 -4.57 -20.11
C THR A 65 12.63 -3.66 -19.01
N ARG A 66 11.32 -3.75 -18.73
CA ARG A 66 10.67 -2.98 -17.68
C ARG A 66 9.80 -3.87 -16.80
N LEU A 67 9.93 -3.69 -15.48
CA LEU A 67 9.18 -4.38 -14.44
C LEU A 67 8.39 -3.35 -13.62
N ALA A 68 7.23 -3.75 -13.09
CA ALA A 68 6.46 -2.96 -12.14
C ALA A 68 6.41 -3.64 -10.78
N LEU A 69 6.68 -2.88 -9.72
CA LEU A 69 6.52 -3.30 -8.33
C LEU A 69 5.41 -2.48 -7.65
N LEU A 70 4.31 -3.13 -7.28
CA LEU A 70 3.22 -2.54 -6.53
C LEU A 70 3.44 -2.77 -5.03
N LEU A 71 3.46 -1.69 -4.25
CA LEU A 71 3.67 -1.67 -2.80
C LEU A 71 2.41 -1.17 -2.09
N PRO A 72 2.13 -1.54 -0.84
CA PRO A 72 1.01 -0.98 -0.11
C PRO A 72 1.32 0.46 0.33
N CYS A 73 0.27 1.26 0.50
CA CYS A 73 0.41 2.54 1.18
C CYS A 73 0.80 2.34 2.64
N THR A 74 1.46 3.35 3.20
CA THR A 74 1.90 3.35 4.60
C THR A 74 1.32 4.52 5.38
N LYS A 75 1.30 4.38 6.70
CA LYS A 75 0.80 5.41 7.63
C LYS A 75 1.44 6.78 7.40
N TYR A 76 2.76 6.84 7.22
CA TYR A 76 3.50 8.08 7.05
C TYR A 76 3.63 8.44 5.58
N LYS A 77 3.55 9.74 5.27
CA LYS A 77 3.66 10.30 3.93
C LYS A 77 4.73 11.40 3.89
N PRO A 78 5.56 11.50 2.82
CA PRO A 78 5.59 10.63 1.63
C PRO A 78 5.91 9.17 1.95
N TYR A 79 5.37 8.23 1.17
CA TYR A 79 5.46 6.80 1.49
C TYR A 79 6.91 6.31 1.63
N VAL A 80 7.82 6.84 0.81
CA VAL A 80 9.26 6.55 0.86
C VAL A 80 9.94 6.91 2.19
N THR A 81 9.31 7.72 3.03
CA THR A 81 9.82 8.05 4.37
C THR A 81 9.46 6.99 5.41
N SER A 82 8.51 6.11 5.10
CA SER A 82 8.15 5.01 5.99
C SER A 82 9.30 4.03 6.12
N ARG A 83 9.45 3.44 7.33
CA ARG A 83 10.46 2.41 7.56
C ARG A 83 10.30 1.23 6.61
N GLU A 84 9.07 0.84 6.30
CA GLU A 84 8.79 -0.25 5.36
C GLU A 84 9.35 0.04 3.97
N HIS A 85 9.01 1.19 3.38
CA HIS A 85 9.48 1.55 2.05
C HIS A 85 11.00 1.79 2.04
N ARG A 86 11.57 2.36 3.10
CA ARG A 86 13.03 2.47 3.25
C ARG A 86 13.70 1.10 3.31
N GLY A 87 13.13 0.13 4.02
CA GLY A 87 13.64 -1.24 4.09
C GLY A 87 13.62 -1.94 2.72
N ILE A 88 12.51 -1.81 1.98
CA ILE A 88 12.39 -2.34 0.61
C ILE A 88 13.41 -1.66 -0.31
N ASN A 89 13.53 -0.33 -0.26
CA ASN A 89 14.50 0.41 -1.06
C ASN A 89 15.93 0.02 -0.72
N ALA A 90 16.26 -0.16 0.56
CA ALA A 90 17.58 -0.59 1.00
C ALA A 90 17.93 -1.97 0.44
N ALA A 91 17.00 -2.92 0.46
CA ALA A 91 17.20 -4.24 -0.14
C ALA A 91 17.42 -4.16 -1.66
N LEU A 92 16.63 -3.34 -2.37
CA LEU A 92 16.83 -3.12 -3.81
C LEU A 92 18.20 -2.49 -4.11
N LEU A 93 18.61 -1.47 -3.35
CA LEU A 93 19.92 -0.84 -3.52
C LEU A 93 21.07 -1.83 -3.22
N ALA A 94 20.93 -2.66 -2.19
CA ALA A 94 21.90 -3.71 -1.86
C ALA A 94 22.01 -4.77 -2.97
N ASP A 95 20.90 -5.08 -3.63
CA ASP A 95 20.81 -6.00 -4.78
C ASP A 95 21.31 -5.37 -6.10
N GLY A 96 21.82 -4.14 -6.06
CA GLY A 96 22.47 -3.48 -7.20
C GLY A 96 21.57 -2.56 -8.02
N TRP A 97 20.30 -2.40 -7.66
CA TRP A 97 19.42 -1.40 -8.27
C TRP A 97 19.91 0.01 -7.96
N ARG A 98 19.82 0.93 -8.91
CA ARG A 98 20.23 2.33 -8.74
C ARG A 98 19.14 3.28 -9.21
N PRO A 99 18.84 4.37 -8.48
CA PRO A 99 17.89 5.37 -8.95
C PRO A 99 18.41 6.03 -10.23
N VAL A 100 17.52 6.11 -11.23
CA VAL A 100 17.72 6.91 -12.44
C VAL A 100 16.75 8.08 -12.42
N ASN A 101 17.05 9.12 -13.20
CA ASN A 101 16.27 10.37 -13.21
C ASN A 101 16.09 10.94 -11.80
N ARG A 102 17.21 11.02 -11.04
CA ARG A 102 17.21 11.50 -9.66
C ARG A 102 16.62 12.90 -9.60
N GLU A 103 15.65 13.08 -8.70
CA GLU A 103 15.08 14.38 -8.39
C GLU A 103 15.72 14.93 -7.10
N PRO A 104 15.90 16.26 -6.99
CA PRO A 104 16.29 16.88 -5.74
C PRO A 104 15.26 16.53 -4.65
N LEU A 105 15.75 16.10 -3.49
CA LEU A 105 14.86 15.87 -2.36
C LEU A 105 14.26 17.20 -1.87
N PRO A 106 12.97 17.20 -1.46
CA PRO A 106 12.37 18.36 -0.83
C PRO A 106 13.19 18.84 0.39
N PRO A 107 13.32 20.16 0.60
CA PRO A 107 14.08 20.69 1.74
C PRO A 107 13.64 20.10 3.08
N GLY A 108 14.61 19.60 3.84
CA GLY A 108 14.40 19.00 5.16
C GLY A 108 13.90 17.56 5.15
N LEU A 109 13.59 16.96 3.98
CA LEU A 109 13.12 15.58 3.94
C LEU A 109 14.20 14.57 4.35
N SER A 110 15.47 14.85 4.03
CA SER A 110 16.61 13.99 4.40
C SER A 110 16.82 13.87 5.91
N ALA A 111 16.26 14.76 6.73
CA ALA A 111 16.31 14.67 8.19
C ALA A 111 15.56 13.45 8.77
N ILE A 112 14.82 12.70 7.95
CA ILE A 112 14.16 11.44 8.35
C ILE A 112 15.09 10.22 8.30
N LEU A 113 16.24 10.37 7.66
CA LEU A 113 17.25 9.32 7.51
C LEU A 113 18.13 9.26 8.74
N GLU A 114 18.56 8.06 9.11
CA GLU A 114 19.64 7.88 10.07
C GLU A 114 20.98 8.34 9.45
N PRO A 115 21.99 8.74 10.25
CA PRO A 115 23.23 9.32 9.73
C PRO A 115 23.99 8.47 8.70
N GLU A 116 23.86 7.15 8.77
CA GLU A 116 24.49 6.18 7.86
C GLU A 116 23.66 5.87 6.60
N GLU A 117 22.41 6.33 6.55
CA GLU A 117 21.49 6.03 5.46
C GLU A 117 21.71 6.93 4.24
N SER A 118 21.68 6.33 3.05
CA SER A 118 21.79 7.07 1.79
C SER A 118 20.50 7.81 1.44
N GLU A 119 20.63 9.02 0.89
CA GLU A 119 19.51 9.76 0.28
C GLU A 119 18.84 9.00 -0.87
N ASP A 120 19.53 8.02 -1.47
CA ASP A 120 18.94 7.13 -2.49
C ASP A 120 17.72 6.35 -1.99
N LEU A 121 17.59 6.15 -0.67
CA LEU A 121 16.41 5.52 -0.08
C LEU A 121 15.14 6.34 -0.25
N LEU A 122 15.27 7.66 -0.45
CA LEU A 122 14.14 8.57 -0.63
C LEU A 122 13.86 8.89 -2.10
N GLN A 123 14.67 8.38 -3.03
CA GLN A 123 14.48 8.63 -4.45
C GLN A 123 13.22 7.96 -4.97
N VAL A 124 12.42 8.73 -5.71
CA VAL A 124 11.12 8.32 -6.26
C VAL A 124 11.17 8.02 -7.77
N GLY A 125 12.30 8.30 -8.43
CA GLY A 125 12.50 7.90 -9.82
C GLY A 125 12.48 6.38 -10.01
N PRO A 126 12.42 5.91 -11.27
CA PRO A 126 12.64 4.50 -11.60
C PRO A 126 14.00 4.02 -11.08
N LEU A 127 14.13 2.72 -10.87
CA LEU A 127 15.43 2.09 -10.60
C LEU A 127 15.91 1.37 -11.84
N GLN A 128 17.22 1.27 -12.04
CA GLN A 128 17.83 0.53 -13.13
C GLN A 128 18.92 -0.43 -12.61
N ARG A 129 19.02 -1.59 -13.26
CA ARG A 129 20.14 -2.55 -13.11
C ARG A 129 20.25 -3.38 -14.39
N ASP A 130 21.45 -3.46 -14.96
CA ASP A 130 21.77 -4.32 -16.12
C ASP A 130 20.78 -4.22 -17.30
N GLY A 131 20.37 -3.00 -17.65
CA GLY A 131 19.42 -2.76 -18.74
C GLY A 131 17.93 -2.96 -18.36
N VAL A 132 17.64 -3.45 -17.15
CA VAL A 132 16.29 -3.62 -16.63
C VAL A 132 15.89 -2.40 -15.81
N VAL A 133 14.66 -1.91 -16.03
CA VAL A 133 14.03 -0.83 -15.26
C VAL A 133 12.98 -1.38 -14.33
N LEU A 134 12.95 -0.88 -13.10
CA LEU A 134 11.92 -1.15 -12.12
C LEU A 134 11.16 0.13 -11.79
N ASP A 135 9.92 0.22 -12.26
CA ASP A 135 8.99 1.22 -11.78
C ASP A 135 8.32 0.74 -10.50
N ARG A 136 8.15 1.67 -9.56
CA ARG A 136 7.48 1.41 -8.28
C ARG A 136 6.18 2.17 -8.22
N PHE A 137 5.16 1.51 -7.69
CA PHE A 137 3.84 2.08 -7.48
C PHE A 137 3.37 1.79 -6.06
N VAL A 138 2.48 2.63 -5.55
CA VAL A 138 1.77 2.41 -4.30
C VAL A 138 0.30 2.16 -4.60
N ILE A 139 -0.22 1.01 -4.18
CA ILE A 139 -1.66 0.76 -4.11
C ILE A 139 -2.16 1.53 -2.89
N SER A 140 -3.20 2.33 -3.05
CA SER A 140 -3.65 3.27 -2.03
C SER A 140 -5.14 3.56 -2.19
N GLU A 141 -5.90 3.52 -1.11
CA GLU A 141 -7.19 4.20 -1.05
C GLU A 141 -7.02 5.67 -0.62
N PRO A 142 -7.77 6.63 -1.19
CA PRO A 142 -8.74 6.49 -2.30
C PRO A 142 -8.12 6.67 -3.71
N LEU A 143 -6.79 6.58 -3.85
CA LEU A 143 -6.07 6.97 -5.06
C LEU A 143 -5.89 5.84 -6.09
N ALA A 144 -6.34 4.63 -5.77
CA ALA A 144 -6.13 3.36 -6.46
C ALA A 144 -4.65 2.99 -6.65
N LEU A 145 -3.93 3.71 -7.51
CA LEU A 145 -2.55 3.46 -7.90
C LEU A 145 -1.78 4.79 -7.90
N VAL A 146 -0.59 4.79 -7.30
CA VAL A 146 0.27 5.97 -7.19
C VAL A 146 1.66 5.64 -7.72
N PRO A 147 2.03 6.10 -8.93
CA PRO A 147 3.40 6.00 -9.40
C PRO A 147 4.33 6.74 -8.44
N TYR A 148 5.47 6.13 -8.10
CA TYR A 148 6.44 6.77 -7.20
C TYR A 148 6.83 8.18 -7.64
N PRO A 149 7.15 8.45 -8.93
CA PRO A 149 7.53 9.79 -9.38
C PRO A 149 6.48 10.86 -9.09
N GLU A 150 5.20 10.48 -9.06
CA GLU A 150 4.06 11.39 -8.82
C GLU A 150 3.65 11.44 -7.33
N SER A 151 4.36 10.73 -6.45
CA SER A 151 3.95 10.52 -5.06
C SER A 151 4.19 11.74 -4.18
N MET A 152 5.20 12.57 -4.49
CA MET A 152 5.51 13.78 -3.72
C MET A 152 4.85 15.02 -4.33
N TYR A 153 5.04 15.20 -5.63
CA TYR A 153 4.49 16.30 -6.41
C TYR A 153 3.76 15.75 -7.63
N HIS A 154 2.72 16.45 -8.05
CA HIS A 154 1.96 16.16 -9.26
C HIS A 154 1.53 17.47 -9.89
N ALA A 155 1.78 17.62 -11.18
CA ALA A 155 1.47 18.84 -11.94
C ALA A 155 1.98 20.14 -11.27
N GLY A 156 3.19 20.10 -10.69
CA GLY A 156 3.83 21.25 -10.03
C GLY A 156 3.28 21.61 -8.64
N ALA A 157 2.35 20.83 -8.10
CA ALA A 157 1.78 21.02 -6.76
C ALA A 157 2.00 19.77 -5.89
N GLN A 158 1.76 19.89 -4.59
CA GLN A 158 1.81 18.73 -3.69
C GLN A 158 0.83 17.66 -4.17
N SER A 159 1.32 16.42 -4.30
CA SER A 159 0.53 15.28 -4.73
C SER A 159 -0.61 14.99 -3.73
N PRO A 160 -1.80 14.59 -4.19
CA PRO A 160 -2.82 14.08 -3.27
C PRO A 160 -2.28 12.92 -2.43
N ALA A 161 -1.31 12.14 -2.93
CA ALA A 161 -0.68 11.03 -2.20
C ALA A 161 0.08 11.44 -0.93
N THR A 162 0.51 12.70 -0.83
CA THR A 162 1.13 13.28 0.38
C THR A 162 0.22 14.21 1.15
N SER A 163 -1.01 14.45 0.68
CA SER A 163 -1.93 15.43 1.28
C SER A 163 -3.08 14.82 2.09
N TYR A 164 -3.23 13.50 2.16
CA TYR A 164 -4.42 12.89 2.77
C TYR A 164 -4.11 12.05 4.01
N ASP A 165 -5.09 11.84 4.86
CA ASP A 165 -5.07 10.78 5.86
C ASP A 165 -6.26 9.86 5.68
N ASP A 166 -5.94 8.56 5.60
CA ASP A 166 -6.89 7.49 5.68
C ASP A 166 -6.30 6.50 6.68
N PRO A 167 -6.90 6.33 7.87
CA PRO A 167 -6.46 5.35 8.84
C PRO A 167 -6.68 3.89 8.37
N GLY A 168 -7.09 3.69 7.11
CA GLY A 168 -7.18 2.42 6.40
C GLY A 168 -8.58 1.85 6.47
N LEU A 169 -9.02 1.27 5.35
CA LEU A 169 -10.20 0.42 5.30
C LEU A 169 -9.86 -0.97 5.84
N PHE A 170 -9.41 -1.07 7.08
CA PHE A 170 -8.97 -2.34 7.64
C PHE A 170 -10.17 -3.27 7.88
N GLU A 171 -10.35 -4.15 6.91
CA GLU A 171 -11.39 -5.17 6.82
C GLU A 171 -11.59 -6.00 8.10
N SER A 172 -10.52 -6.15 8.90
CA SER A 172 -10.48 -6.96 10.13
C SER A 172 -10.56 -6.15 11.43
N ARG A 173 -10.36 -4.83 11.41
CA ARG A 173 -10.20 -4.04 12.65
C ARG A 173 -11.46 -3.31 13.10
N GLY A 174 -12.37 -2.96 12.20
CA GLY A 174 -13.66 -2.33 12.56
C GLY A 174 -13.58 -0.96 13.26
N THR A 175 -12.38 -0.39 13.38
CA THR A 175 -12.11 0.85 14.12
C THR A 175 -12.30 2.12 13.30
N SER A 176 -12.35 2.02 11.97
CA SER A 176 -12.58 3.15 11.07
C SER A 176 -14.09 3.42 11.01
N VAL A 177 -14.59 4.26 11.90
CA VAL A 177 -16.01 4.64 12.00
C VAL A 177 -16.16 6.14 12.22
N SER A 178 -17.33 6.65 11.86
CA SER A 178 -17.71 8.05 12.04
C SER A 178 -19.08 8.15 12.72
N PRO A 179 -19.17 7.92 14.05
CA PRO A 179 -20.43 7.97 14.80
C PRO A 179 -21.17 9.32 14.72
N GLU A 180 -20.45 10.38 14.36
CA GLU A 180 -20.99 11.73 14.12
C GLU A 180 -21.86 11.83 12.87
N ARG A 181 -21.72 10.90 11.90
CA ARG A 181 -22.47 10.94 10.66
C ARG A 181 -23.89 10.42 10.86
N SER A 182 -24.84 11.02 10.16
CA SER A 182 -26.25 10.60 10.16
C SER A 182 -26.50 9.24 9.50
N ASP A 183 -25.60 8.81 8.61
CA ASP A 183 -25.63 7.50 7.93
C ASP A 183 -24.76 6.44 8.61
N CYS A 184 -24.28 6.71 9.83
CA CYS A 184 -23.51 5.75 10.61
C CYS A 184 -24.42 4.67 11.20
N SER A 185 -24.08 3.41 10.96
CA SER A 185 -24.80 2.26 11.52
C SER A 185 -23.94 1.42 12.46
N ALA A 186 -22.70 1.83 12.68
CA ALA A 186 -21.75 1.15 13.55
C ALA A 186 -22.23 1.18 15.01
N ARG A 187 -21.86 0.14 15.76
CA ARG A 187 -22.21 0.01 17.18
C ARG A 187 -20.96 -0.19 18.02
N MET A 188 -20.92 0.50 19.17
CA MET A 188 -19.90 0.27 20.17
C MET A 188 -20.22 -1.02 20.95
N ALA A 189 -19.24 -1.91 21.05
CA ALA A 189 -19.31 -3.11 21.86
C ALA A 189 -19.01 -2.80 23.33
N ALA A 190 -19.27 -3.76 24.22
CA ALA A 190 -19.11 -3.59 25.67
C ALA A 190 -17.66 -3.32 26.10
N ASP A 191 -16.68 -3.77 25.30
CA ASP A 191 -15.24 -3.54 25.52
C ASP A 191 -14.76 -2.16 24.98
N GLY A 192 -15.69 -1.33 24.48
CA GLY A 192 -15.38 -0.03 23.89
C GLY A 192 -14.90 -0.09 22.43
N SER A 193 -14.76 -1.28 21.84
CA SER A 193 -14.45 -1.43 20.42
C SER A 193 -15.66 -1.07 19.54
N TRP A 194 -15.41 -0.65 18.30
CA TRP A 194 -16.48 -0.40 17.33
C TRP A 194 -16.64 -1.59 16.40
N ARG A 195 -17.90 -1.89 16.06
CA ARG A 195 -18.27 -2.89 15.06
C ARG A 195 -19.06 -2.22 13.95
N TRP A 196 -18.63 -2.42 12.71
CA TRP A 196 -19.32 -1.96 11.53
C TRP A 196 -20.75 -2.52 11.45
N GLY A 197 -21.71 -1.63 11.16
CA GLY A 197 -23.07 -2.01 10.83
C GLY A 197 -23.25 -2.24 9.33
N PRO A 198 -24.50 -2.37 8.86
CA PRO A 198 -24.80 -2.51 7.43
C PRO A 198 -24.25 -1.39 6.55
N ALA A 199 -24.36 -0.12 6.95
CA ALA A 199 -23.95 1.03 6.15
C ALA A 199 -22.43 1.09 5.93
N GLU A 200 -21.63 0.83 6.97
CA GLU A 200 -20.17 0.78 6.86
C GLU A 200 -19.73 -0.37 5.93
N ARG A 201 -20.40 -1.52 6.02
CA ARG A 201 -20.09 -2.70 5.17
C ARG A 201 -20.48 -2.46 3.71
N GLU A 202 -21.60 -1.80 3.46
CA GLU A 202 -22.03 -1.39 2.13
C GLU A 202 -21.05 -0.40 1.50
N ALA A 203 -20.70 0.65 2.24
CA ALA A 203 -19.73 1.64 1.78
C ALA A 203 -18.34 1.02 1.56
N TYR A 204 -17.92 0.09 2.43
CA TYR A 204 -16.68 -0.67 2.26
C TYR A 204 -16.67 -1.45 0.95
N VAL A 205 -17.73 -2.22 0.64
CA VAL A 205 -17.79 -2.98 -0.62
C VAL A 205 -17.82 -2.06 -1.83
N ALA A 206 -18.59 -0.97 -1.77
CA ALA A 206 -18.65 0.01 -2.85
C ALA A 206 -17.27 0.62 -3.13
N MET A 207 -16.59 1.08 -2.08
CA MET A 207 -15.24 1.63 -2.19
C MET A 207 -14.22 0.59 -2.67
N HIS A 208 -14.24 -0.61 -2.10
CA HIS A 208 -13.34 -1.70 -2.50
C HIS A 208 -13.48 -2.03 -3.99
N ASN A 209 -14.72 -2.18 -4.46
CA ASN A 209 -14.98 -2.50 -5.86
C ASN A 209 -14.64 -1.32 -6.79
N ALA A 210 -14.80 -0.08 -6.34
CA ALA A 210 -14.34 1.10 -7.08
C ALA A 210 -12.82 1.11 -7.23
N MET A 211 -12.06 0.93 -6.13
CA MET A 211 -10.59 0.83 -6.17
C MET A 211 -10.12 -0.29 -7.09
N SER A 212 -10.72 -1.48 -6.97
CA SER A 212 -10.40 -2.62 -7.83
C SER A 212 -10.69 -2.33 -9.30
N SER A 213 -11.78 -1.62 -9.61
CA SER A 213 -12.13 -1.24 -11.00
C SER A 213 -11.15 -0.21 -11.59
N HIS A 214 -10.73 0.78 -10.80
CA HIS A 214 -9.69 1.72 -11.23
C HIS A 214 -8.33 1.04 -11.43
N LEU A 215 -7.97 0.11 -10.54
CA LEU A 215 -6.76 -0.72 -10.70
C LEU A 215 -6.82 -1.58 -11.96
N VAL A 216 -7.96 -2.25 -12.23
CA VAL A 216 -8.16 -3.01 -13.48
C VAL A 216 -7.93 -2.12 -14.70
N THR A 217 -8.50 -0.92 -14.71
CA THR A 217 -8.37 0.00 -15.84
C THR A 217 -6.93 0.45 -16.03
N ALA A 218 -6.27 0.91 -14.96
CA ALA A 218 -4.90 1.39 -15.01
C ALA A 218 -3.91 0.26 -15.36
N LEU A 219 -3.99 -0.88 -14.68
CA LEU A 219 -3.08 -2.02 -14.90
C LEU A 219 -3.33 -2.68 -16.26
N GLY A 220 -4.57 -2.80 -16.70
CA GLY A 220 -4.88 -3.34 -18.03
C GLY A 220 -4.30 -2.49 -19.16
N ARG A 221 -4.28 -1.16 -18.97
CA ARG A 221 -3.66 -0.23 -19.92
C ARG A 221 -2.13 -0.30 -19.88
N LEU A 222 -1.55 -0.38 -18.69
CA LEU A 222 -0.10 -0.32 -18.47
C LEU A 222 0.60 -1.66 -18.69
N ALA A 223 -0.10 -2.79 -18.56
CA ALA A 223 0.48 -4.12 -18.69
C ALA A 223 1.34 -4.34 -19.94
N PRO A 224 1.00 -3.84 -21.14
CA PRO A 224 1.85 -3.97 -22.32
C PRO A 224 3.23 -3.32 -22.19
N ASP A 225 3.41 -2.34 -21.30
CA ASP A 225 4.69 -1.67 -21.05
C ASP A 225 5.61 -2.44 -20.09
N TYR A 226 5.10 -3.52 -19.46
CA TYR A 226 5.79 -4.26 -18.41
C TYR A 226 5.91 -5.75 -18.76
N ALA A 227 7.12 -6.29 -18.66
CA ALA A 227 7.35 -7.72 -18.80
C ALA A 227 6.76 -8.52 -17.62
N ALA A 228 6.72 -7.91 -16.42
CA ALA A 228 6.02 -8.45 -15.27
C ALA A 228 5.53 -7.34 -14.34
N ILE A 229 4.39 -7.58 -13.69
CA ILE A 229 3.85 -6.75 -12.62
C ILE A 229 3.78 -7.60 -11.35
N THR A 230 4.55 -7.21 -10.34
CA THR A 230 4.61 -7.89 -9.06
C THR A 230 4.02 -7.00 -7.98
N ALA A 231 3.07 -7.52 -7.20
CA ALA A 231 2.56 -6.84 -6.02
C ALA A 231 3.16 -7.43 -4.75
N TRP A 232 3.86 -6.61 -3.98
CA TRP A 232 4.45 -6.98 -2.69
C TRP A 232 3.57 -6.46 -1.54
N VAL A 233 2.50 -7.18 -1.24
CA VAL A 233 1.43 -6.76 -0.32
C VAL A 233 1.14 -7.86 0.71
N SER A 234 1.33 -7.61 2.00
CA SER A 234 1.16 -8.63 3.05
C SER A 234 -0.30 -9.13 3.14
N PRO A 235 -0.54 -10.40 3.48
CA PRO A 235 -1.86 -10.86 3.89
C PRO A 235 -2.45 -10.02 5.01
N GLY A 236 -3.77 -9.86 4.98
CA GLY A 236 -4.53 -9.04 5.93
C GLY A 236 -4.54 -7.54 5.63
N LEU A 237 -3.80 -7.07 4.60
CA LEU A 237 -3.93 -5.71 4.07
C LEU A 237 -5.02 -5.64 3.01
N THR A 238 -5.81 -4.57 3.01
CA THR A 238 -6.87 -4.32 2.02
C THR A 238 -6.31 -4.19 0.61
N HIS A 239 -5.07 -3.71 0.45
CA HIS A 239 -4.33 -3.72 -0.82
C HIS A 239 -4.30 -5.11 -1.48
N ARG A 240 -4.15 -6.18 -0.68
CA ARG A 240 -4.13 -7.55 -1.18
C ARG A 240 -5.53 -8.01 -1.61
N SER A 241 -6.57 -7.59 -0.89
CA SER A 241 -7.94 -7.93 -1.26
C SER A 241 -8.42 -7.18 -2.51
N PHE A 242 -7.90 -5.99 -2.81
CA PHE A 242 -8.14 -5.32 -4.10
C PHE A 242 -7.60 -6.12 -5.29
N LEU A 243 -6.54 -6.90 -5.11
CA LEU A 243 -5.95 -7.69 -6.19
C LEU A 243 -6.61 -9.07 -6.34
N ALA A 244 -7.09 -9.66 -5.24
CA ALA A 244 -7.44 -11.07 -5.17
C ALA A 244 -8.68 -11.49 -5.98
N ASP A 245 -8.52 -12.56 -6.76
CA ASP A 245 -9.60 -13.32 -7.39
C ASP A 245 -10.19 -14.37 -6.42
N ALA A 246 -11.15 -15.17 -6.91
CA ALA A 246 -11.75 -16.24 -6.13
C ALA A 246 -10.74 -17.29 -5.63
N ALA A 247 -9.71 -17.64 -6.41
CA ALA A 247 -8.74 -18.66 -6.05
C ALA A 247 -7.81 -18.18 -4.93
N LEU A 248 -7.23 -16.99 -5.07
CA LEU A 248 -6.39 -16.37 -4.05
C LEU A 248 -7.19 -16.12 -2.77
N ARG A 249 -8.45 -15.68 -2.88
CA ARG A 249 -9.32 -15.51 -1.70
C ARG A 249 -9.56 -16.82 -0.98
N ALA A 250 -9.81 -17.91 -1.71
CA ALA A 250 -10.03 -19.22 -1.12
C ALA A 250 -8.77 -19.74 -0.43
N ASP A 251 -7.60 -19.64 -1.08
CA ASP A 251 -6.33 -20.05 -0.49
C ASP A 251 -6.04 -19.28 0.81
N GLU A 252 -6.20 -17.96 0.80
CA GLU A 252 -5.79 -17.11 1.91
C GLU A 252 -6.86 -16.86 2.97
N GLY A 253 -8.06 -17.42 2.79
CA GLY A 253 -9.20 -17.15 3.66
C GLY A 253 -9.66 -15.69 3.61
N LEU A 254 -9.44 -15.00 2.50
CA LEU A 254 -9.93 -13.64 2.32
C LEU A 254 -11.44 -13.66 2.08
N PRO A 255 -12.19 -12.70 2.65
CA PRO A 255 -13.62 -12.66 2.45
C PRO A 255 -13.99 -12.43 0.98
N THR A 256 -15.02 -13.13 0.50
CA THR A 256 -15.57 -12.96 -0.84
C THR A 256 -16.80 -12.04 -0.85
N THR A 257 -17.41 -11.86 0.32
CA THR A 257 -18.67 -11.11 0.46
C THR A 257 -18.79 -10.37 1.80
N ARG A 258 -19.74 -9.44 1.86
CA ARG A 258 -20.21 -8.76 3.07
C ARG A 258 -21.73 -8.79 3.14
N LYS A 259 -22.29 -8.77 4.34
CA LYS A 259 -23.74 -8.65 4.55
C LYS A 259 -24.12 -7.17 4.70
N GLY A 260 -24.84 -6.64 3.73
CA GLY A 260 -25.50 -5.34 3.79
C GLY A 260 -26.91 -5.42 4.42
N SER A 261 -27.64 -4.32 4.31
CA SER A 261 -29.04 -4.18 4.71
C SER A 261 -29.98 -4.97 3.79
N ALA A 262 -29.72 -4.95 2.48
CA ALA A 262 -30.54 -5.58 1.46
C ALA A 262 -30.07 -7.00 1.04
N GLY A 263 -28.98 -7.52 1.61
CA GLY A 263 -28.50 -8.86 1.29
C GLY A 263 -26.98 -9.00 1.28
N VAL A 264 -26.50 -9.97 0.49
CA VAL A 264 -25.07 -10.28 0.37
C VAL A 264 -24.47 -9.48 -0.79
N LEU A 265 -23.36 -8.80 -0.51
CA LEU A 265 -22.61 -7.95 -1.44
C LEU A 265 -21.28 -8.63 -1.76
N ARG A 266 -20.91 -8.68 -3.04
CA ARG A 266 -19.68 -9.34 -3.50
C ARG A 266 -18.50 -8.37 -3.53
N LEU A 267 -17.36 -8.83 -3.02
CA LEU A 267 -16.06 -8.21 -3.22
C LEU A 267 -15.46 -8.73 -4.53
N ARG A 268 -14.93 -7.83 -5.35
CA ARG A 268 -14.28 -8.12 -6.63
C ARG A 268 -12.85 -7.60 -6.60
N GLY A 269 -11.89 -8.40 -7.02
CA GLY A 269 -10.50 -7.96 -7.15
C GLY A 269 -10.05 -7.80 -8.60
N VAL A 270 -8.83 -7.29 -8.79
CA VAL A 270 -8.21 -7.11 -10.11
C VAL A 270 -8.11 -8.42 -10.87
N LEU A 271 -7.65 -9.49 -10.22
CA LEU A 271 -7.45 -10.79 -10.85
C LEU A 271 -8.77 -11.48 -11.26
N ASP A 272 -9.93 -11.06 -10.71
CA ASP A 272 -11.23 -11.53 -11.22
C ASP A 272 -11.48 -11.04 -12.67
N ALA A 273 -10.95 -9.87 -13.04
CA ALA A 273 -11.14 -9.24 -14.34
C ALA A 273 -9.92 -9.36 -15.27
N LEU A 274 -8.71 -9.42 -14.69
CA LEU A 274 -7.44 -9.56 -15.41
C LEU A 274 -6.64 -10.75 -14.83
N PRO A 275 -7.06 -12.00 -15.08
CA PRO A 275 -6.35 -13.17 -14.57
C PRO A 275 -4.89 -13.17 -15.03
N GLY A 276 -3.97 -13.38 -14.09
CA GLY A 276 -2.53 -13.44 -14.37
C GLY A 276 -1.84 -12.08 -14.64
N ALA A 277 -2.56 -10.96 -14.61
CA ALA A 277 -1.96 -9.65 -14.88
C ALA A 277 -1.01 -9.16 -13.78
N VAL A 278 -1.15 -9.67 -12.56
CA VAL A 278 -0.31 -9.29 -11.41
C VAL A 278 0.07 -10.54 -10.62
N GLN A 279 1.36 -10.71 -10.33
CA GLN A 279 1.84 -11.71 -9.39
C GLN A 279 1.74 -11.16 -7.96
N VAL A 280 0.85 -11.72 -7.14
CA VAL A 280 0.65 -11.26 -5.75
C VAL A 280 1.55 -12.03 -4.79
N LEU A 281 2.45 -11.30 -4.12
CA LEU A 281 3.47 -11.80 -3.21
C LEU A 281 3.44 -11.02 -1.88
N PRO A 282 4.02 -11.56 -0.78
CA PRO A 282 4.54 -12.93 -0.66
C PRO A 282 3.43 -13.98 -0.65
N THR A 283 3.71 -15.22 -1.06
CA THR A 283 2.77 -16.36 -0.94
C THR A 283 2.70 -16.90 0.50
N ARG A 284 1.72 -17.77 0.80
CA ARG A 284 1.63 -18.43 2.12
C ARG A 284 2.88 -19.25 2.45
N ASP A 285 3.43 -19.95 1.46
CA ASP A 285 4.64 -20.74 1.63
C ASP A 285 5.86 -19.87 1.91
N GLN A 286 6.01 -18.75 1.18
CA GLN A 286 7.07 -17.77 1.43
C GLN A 286 6.94 -17.14 2.82
N ILE A 287 5.72 -16.87 3.29
CA ILE A 287 5.47 -16.37 4.64
C ILE A 287 5.87 -17.41 5.69
N SER A 288 5.52 -18.68 5.49
CA SER A 288 5.90 -19.76 6.40
C SER A 288 7.42 -19.89 6.46
N ALA A 289 8.09 -19.94 5.32
CA ALA A 289 9.54 -20.01 5.22
C ALA A 289 10.22 -18.81 5.91
N ALA A 290 9.70 -17.60 5.70
CA ALA A 290 10.21 -16.40 6.35
C ALA A 290 10.01 -16.40 7.88
N GLN A 291 8.93 -16.99 8.38
CA GLN A 291 8.72 -17.16 9.83
C GLN A 291 9.71 -18.16 10.44
N ASP A 292 10.03 -19.24 9.72
CA ASP A 292 11.03 -20.21 10.13
C ASP A 292 12.44 -19.58 10.14
N ALA A 293 12.80 -18.82 9.10
CA ALA A 293 14.05 -18.07 9.05
C ALA A 293 14.13 -17.00 10.15
N LEU A 294 13.03 -16.28 10.41
CA LEU A 294 12.94 -15.30 11.49
C LEU A 294 13.16 -15.96 12.85
N SER A 295 12.57 -17.13 13.09
CA SER A 295 12.80 -17.92 14.30
C SER A 295 14.29 -18.22 14.51
N GLN A 296 14.98 -18.63 13.45
CA GLN A 296 16.43 -18.91 13.48
C GLN A 296 17.25 -17.64 13.77
N ARG A 297 16.96 -16.51 13.12
CA ARG A 297 17.66 -15.24 13.38
C ARG A 297 17.43 -14.74 14.81
N LEU A 298 16.21 -14.85 15.33
CA LEU A 298 15.90 -14.47 16.71
C LEU A 298 16.70 -15.34 17.69
N ALA A 299 16.76 -16.66 17.47
CA ALA A 299 17.55 -17.55 18.30
C ALA A 299 19.06 -17.21 18.26
N ALA A 300 19.60 -16.97 17.06
CA ALA A 300 21.02 -16.62 16.86
C ALA A 300 21.41 -15.28 17.54
N THR A 301 20.45 -14.37 17.71
CA THR A 301 20.67 -13.06 18.36
C THR A 301 20.29 -13.07 19.85
N GLY A 302 20.01 -14.24 20.44
CA GLY A 302 19.62 -14.36 21.84
C GLY A 302 18.24 -13.77 22.17
N ARG A 303 17.41 -13.50 21.15
CA ARG A 303 16.04 -13.01 21.29
C ARG A 303 15.06 -14.19 21.43
N PRO A 304 13.92 -14.01 22.11
CA PRO A 304 12.88 -15.04 22.17
C PRO A 304 12.42 -15.48 20.76
N SER A 305 12.56 -16.78 20.45
CA SER A 305 12.31 -17.38 19.13
C SER A 305 11.12 -18.35 19.11
N GLY A 306 10.35 -18.43 20.19
CA GLY A 306 9.13 -19.25 20.21
C GLY A 306 8.05 -18.73 19.26
N THR A 307 7.09 -19.58 18.89
CA THR A 307 6.00 -19.27 17.93
C THR A 307 5.26 -17.97 18.23
N GLY A 308 4.98 -17.69 19.51
CA GLY A 308 4.33 -16.44 19.92
C GLY A 308 5.20 -15.19 19.68
N SER A 309 6.50 -15.31 19.94
CA SER A 309 7.49 -14.24 19.72
C SER A 309 7.69 -13.98 18.23
N VAL A 310 7.87 -15.03 17.43
CA VAL A 310 7.96 -14.96 15.96
C VAL A 310 6.72 -14.28 15.40
N ARG A 311 5.52 -14.74 15.76
CA ARG A 311 4.25 -14.13 15.32
C ARG A 311 4.19 -12.64 15.67
N SER A 312 4.62 -12.25 16.87
CA SER A 312 4.60 -10.85 17.31
C SER A 312 5.60 -9.97 16.54
N VAL A 313 6.83 -10.46 16.32
CA VAL A 313 7.85 -9.72 15.56
C VAL A 313 7.43 -9.62 14.10
N PHE A 314 6.96 -10.72 13.53
CA PHE A 314 6.48 -10.80 12.16
C PHE A 314 5.34 -9.81 11.90
N ALA A 315 4.31 -9.80 12.77
CA ALA A 315 3.16 -8.92 12.61
C ALA A 315 3.51 -7.41 12.65
N ARG A 316 4.68 -7.04 13.19
CA ARG A 316 5.16 -5.65 13.28
C ARG A 316 6.33 -5.36 12.34
N GLY A 317 6.72 -6.36 11.54
CA GLY A 317 7.95 -6.36 10.75
C GLY A 317 9.15 -5.87 11.51
N ASP A 318 9.32 -6.28 12.78
CA ASP A 318 10.45 -5.83 13.62
C ASP A 318 10.64 -4.30 13.69
N GLY A 319 9.55 -3.51 13.56
CA GLY A 319 9.59 -2.05 13.60
C GLY A 319 9.23 -1.35 12.28
N HIS A 320 8.95 -2.11 11.23
CA HIS A 320 8.51 -1.64 9.90
C HIS A 320 6.98 -1.51 9.74
N ASP A 321 6.19 -1.62 10.83
CA ASP A 321 4.71 -1.60 10.87
C ASP A 321 4.01 -2.82 10.22
N THR A 322 4.59 -3.46 9.20
CA THR A 322 4.13 -4.73 8.61
C THR A 322 5.32 -5.65 8.26
N PRO A 323 5.11 -6.97 8.03
CA PRO A 323 6.21 -7.90 7.78
C PRO A 323 7.00 -7.63 6.48
N LEU A 324 6.51 -6.79 5.56
CA LEU A 324 7.11 -6.62 4.23
C LEU A 324 8.53 -6.03 4.23
N GLY A 325 8.92 -5.36 5.31
CA GLY A 325 10.29 -4.86 5.51
C GLY A 325 11.24 -5.85 6.16
N LEU A 326 10.79 -7.08 6.49
CA LEU A 326 11.65 -8.09 7.10
C LEU A 326 12.69 -8.61 6.09
N PRO A 327 13.97 -8.74 6.49
CA PRO A 327 15.01 -9.31 5.64
C PRO A 327 14.60 -10.66 5.03
N GLU A 328 13.99 -11.53 5.83
CA GLU A 328 13.57 -12.88 5.41
C GLU A 328 12.53 -12.86 4.29
N LEU A 329 11.65 -11.85 4.26
CA LEU A 329 10.68 -11.71 3.18
C LEU A 329 11.30 -10.97 1.99
N LEU A 330 12.17 -9.99 2.22
CA LEU A 330 12.82 -9.24 1.14
C LEU A 330 13.67 -10.15 0.24
N GLU A 331 14.26 -11.22 0.76
CA GLU A 331 14.91 -12.25 -0.06
C GLU A 331 13.99 -12.84 -1.13
N HIS A 332 12.72 -13.13 -0.78
CA HIS A 332 11.73 -13.62 -1.73
C HIS A 332 11.31 -12.56 -2.76
N LEU A 333 11.22 -11.29 -2.36
CA LEU A 333 10.96 -10.18 -3.29
C LEU A 333 12.08 -10.07 -4.33
N LEU A 334 13.33 -10.03 -3.88
CA LEU A 334 14.50 -9.91 -4.75
C LEU A 334 14.59 -11.11 -5.70
N ALA A 335 14.38 -12.33 -5.19
CA ALA A 335 14.35 -13.53 -6.03
C ALA A 335 13.28 -13.44 -7.14
N ALA A 336 12.07 -12.97 -6.81
CA ALA A 336 11.00 -12.80 -7.80
C ALA A 336 11.34 -11.75 -8.86
N LEU A 337 11.92 -10.61 -8.46
CA LEU A 337 12.34 -9.56 -9.40
C LEU A 337 13.49 -10.04 -10.30
N ASN A 338 14.45 -10.79 -9.74
CA ASN A 338 15.57 -11.36 -10.49
C ASN A 338 15.10 -12.40 -11.51
N GLN A 339 14.14 -13.24 -11.13
CA GLN A 339 13.52 -14.19 -12.05
C GLN A 339 12.75 -13.47 -13.16
N ALA A 340 11.95 -12.45 -12.83
CA ALA A 340 11.22 -11.67 -13.82
C ALA A 340 12.15 -10.94 -14.79
N ALA A 341 13.25 -10.38 -14.30
CA ALA A 341 14.29 -9.75 -15.12
C ALA A 341 14.97 -10.72 -16.09
N THR A 342 15.11 -11.99 -15.72
CA THR A 342 15.76 -13.02 -16.55
C THR A 342 14.83 -13.57 -17.63
N ASN A 343 13.53 -13.64 -17.35
CA ASN A 343 12.53 -14.23 -18.24
C ASN A 343 12.01 -13.27 -19.32
N ALA A 344 12.42 -12.01 -19.29
CA ALA A 344 11.88 -10.91 -20.08
C ALA A 344 12.82 -10.49 -21.21
#